data_AF-A0A9D9HNM9-F1
#
_entry.id   AF-A0A9D9HNM9-F1
#
_cell.length_a   1.000
_cell.length_b   1.000
_cell.length_c   1.000
_cell.angle_alpha   90.00
_cell.angle_beta   90.00
_cell.angle_gamma   90.00
#
_symmetry.space_group_name_H-M   'P 1'
#
loop_
_entity.id
_entity.type
_entity.pdbx_description
1 polymer ?
#
loop_
_entity_poly.entity_id
_entity_poly.type
_entity_poly.pdbx_seq_one_letter_code
_entity_poly.pdbx_strand_id
1 'polypeptide(L)'
;METKSLFWKKDTIIQSKDENGNPAEGTRLFITPSGEEFYLRFRNGFLDGDSYTKDGKLVVQPAVEGAGHIEYWREGKLHRDGGLEAVYAEGFSVKEYWINNERIER
;
A
#
# COMPACT_ATOMS: atom_id res chain seq x y z
N MET A 1 -10.43 -15.98 1.65
CA MET A 1 -9.58 -15.83 0.45
C MET A 1 -8.19 -15.52 0.94
N GLU A 2 -7.23 -16.36 0.59
CA GLU A 2 -5.83 -16.13 0.97
C GLU A 2 -5.26 -15.03 0.06
N THR A 3 -4.70 -13.98 0.67
CA THR A 3 -4.00 -12.90 -0.02
C THR A 3 -2.57 -12.84 0.50
N LYS A 4 -1.64 -12.43 -0.34
CA LYS A 4 -0.25 -12.16 0.02
C LYS A 4 -0.04 -10.74 0.53
N SER A 5 -1.06 -9.87 0.56
CA SER A 5 -0.90 -8.55 1.17
C SER A 5 -0.52 -8.66 2.65
N LEU A 6 0.45 -7.85 3.07
CA LEU A 6 0.96 -7.73 4.44
C LEU A 6 -0.01 -7.00 5.37
N PHE A 7 -0.81 -6.08 4.82
CA PHE A 7 -1.67 -5.18 5.60
C PHE A 7 -3.16 -5.44 5.40
N TRP A 8 -3.56 -6.12 4.32
CA TRP A 8 -4.97 -6.33 4.03
C TRP A 8 -5.69 -7.13 5.11
N LYS A 9 -6.84 -6.57 5.50
CA LYS A 9 -7.81 -7.19 6.38
C LYS A 9 -9.18 -6.91 5.80
N LYS A 10 -10.02 -7.94 5.77
CA LYS A 10 -11.39 -7.84 5.27
C LYS A 10 -12.13 -6.70 5.99
N ASP A 11 -12.85 -5.90 5.22
CA ASP A 11 -13.69 -4.78 5.68
C ASP A 11 -12.96 -3.76 6.57
N THR A 12 -11.64 -3.63 6.40
CA THR A 12 -10.79 -2.73 7.19
C THR A 12 -10.14 -1.67 6.31
N ILE A 13 -10.00 -0.47 6.88
CA ILE A 13 -9.22 0.63 6.31
C ILE A 13 -7.89 0.71 7.06
N ILE A 14 -6.79 0.71 6.34
CA ILE A 14 -5.46 0.75 6.93
C ILE A 14 -5.07 2.21 7.20
N GLN A 15 -4.92 2.54 8.48
CA GLN A 15 -4.58 3.87 8.95
C GLN A 15 -3.52 3.84 10.06
N SER A 16 -2.79 4.94 10.20
CA SER A 16 -1.75 5.15 11.19
C SER A 16 -1.71 6.60 11.67
N LYS A 17 -1.09 6.82 12.83
CA LYS A 17 -0.85 8.12 13.44
C LYS A 17 0.64 8.32 13.72
N ASP A 18 1.07 9.56 13.88
CA ASP A 18 2.39 9.91 14.43
C ASP A 18 2.43 9.79 15.96
N GLU A 19 3.58 10.05 16.56
CA GLU A 19 3.79 10.02 18.01
C GLU A 19 2.94 11.04 18.78
N ASN A 20 2.42 12.06 18.09
CA ASN A 20 1.55 13.10 18.66
C ASN A 20 0.06 12.78 18.47
N GLY A 21 -0.27 11.66 17.81
CA GLY A 21 -1.64 11.26 17.51
C GLY A 21 -2.26 11.92 16.28
N ASN A 22 -1.49 12.69 15.50
CA ASN A 22 -1.93 13.24 14.22
C ASN A 22 -1.95 12.14 13.16
N PRO A 23 -2.74 12.27 12.08
CA PRO A 23 -2.68 11.36 10.94
C PRO A 23 -1.24 11.24 10.41
N ALA A 24 -0.80 10.00 10.15
CA ALA A 24 0.49 9.74 9.53
C ALA A 24 0.58 10.35 8.13
N GLU A 25 1.73 10.92 7.80
CA GLU A 25 2.01 11.52 6.49
C GLU A 25 3.38 11.08 5.97
N GLY A 26 3.50 11.02 4.65
CA GLY A 26 4.77 10.79 3.96
C GLY A 26 5.28 9.35 4.05
N THR A 27 6.58 9.17 3.84
CA THR A 27 7.23 7.86 3.83
C THR A 27 7.81 7.52 5.20
N ARG A 28 7.54 6.31 5.69
CA ARG A 28 8.07 5.73 6.92
C ARG A 28 8.85 4.47 6.61
N LEU A 29 9.99 4.31 7.25
CA LEU A 29 10.76 3.07 7.20
C LEU A 29 10.23 2.12 8.28
N PHE A 30 9.87 0.91 7.89
CA PHE A 30 9.50 -0.19 8.77
C PHE A 30 10.54 -1.29 8.59
N ILE A 31 11.09 -1.78 9.70
CA ILE A 31 12.09 -2.84 9.69
C ILE A 31 11.52 -4.04 10.43
N THR A 32 11.48 -5.19 9.78
CA THR A 32 11.01 -6.44 10.40
C THR A 32 12.03 -6.94 11.43
N PRO A 33 11.64 -7.86 12.34
CA PRO A 33 12.61 -8.51 13.23
C PRO A 33 13.71 -9.29 12.50
N SER A 34 13.45 -9.75 11.27
CA SER A 34 14.43 -10.39 10.38
C SER A 34 15.38 -9.40 9.69
N GLY A 35 15.16 -8.09 9.85
CA GLY A 35 15.99 -7.03 9.25
C GLY A 35 15.58 -6.61 7.85
N GLU A 36 14.39 -7.01 7.38
CA GLU A 36 13.87 -6.57 6.08
C GLU A 36 13.28 -5.17 6.19
N GLU A 37 13.66 -4.32 5.25
CA GLU A 37 13.24 -2.93 5.19
C GLU A 37 12.03 -2.76 4.25
N PHE A 38 11.02 -2.05 4.72
CA PHE A 38 9.83 -1.67 3.98
C PHE A 38 9.60 -0.17 4.08
N TYR A 39 9.39 0.46 2.93
CA TYR A 39 8.88 1.82 2.85
C TYR A 39 7.36 1.78 2.86
N LEU A 40 6.76 2.42 3.86
CA LEU A 40 5.31 2.61 3.98
C LEU A 40 4.97 4.07 3.71
N ARG A 41 4.06 4.33 2.78
CA ARG A 41 3.65 5.68 2.40
C ARG A 41 2.24 5.98 2.90
N PHE A 42 2.08 7.12 3.56
CA PHE A 42 0.82 7.56 4.14
C PHE A 42 0.38 8.91 3.58
N ARG A 43 -0.94 9.06 3.45
CA ARG A 43 -1.61 10.32 3.12
C ARG A 43 -2.88 10.43 3.96
N ASN A 44 -3.04 11.53 4.67
CA ASN A 44 -4.12 11.79 5.63
C ASN A 44 -4.30 10.65 6.65
N GLY A 45 -3.20 10.04 7.08
CA GLY A 45 -3.20 8.90 8.00
C GLY A 45 -3.53 7.56 7.35
N PHE A 46 -3.94 7.51 6.09
CA PHE A 46 -4.22 6.27 5.39
C PHE A 46 -2.98 5.73 4.70
N LEU A 47 -2.84 4.40 4.64
CA LEU A 47 -1.86 3.76 3.77
C LEU A 47 -2.25 4.08 2.32
N ASP A 48 -1.43 4.87 1.64
CA ASP A 48 -1.77 5.46 0.36
C ASP A 48 -0.48 5.75 -0.42
N GLY A 49 -0.40 5.18 -1.62
CA GLY A 49 0.70 5.40 -2.53
C GLY A 49 0.49 6.61 -3.43
N ASP A 50 -0.73 7.13 -3.52
CA ASP A 50 -1.03 8.26 -4.38
C ASP A 50 -0.49 9.56 -3.79
N SER A 51 0.12 10.36 -4.64
CA SER A 51 0.62 11.69 -4.32
C SER A 51 0.33 12.65 -5.47
N TYR A 52 0.50 13.95 -5.25
CA TYR A 52 0.21 14.96 -6.26
C TYR A 52 1.40 15.90 -6.41
N THR A 53 1.74 16.23 -7.66
CA THR A 53 2.71 17.28 -7.96
C THR A 53 2.15 18.65 -7.57
N LYS A 54 3.00 19.69 -7.62
CA LYS A 54 2.58 21.07 -7.32
C LYS A 54 1.48 21.60 -8.26
N ASP A 55 1.45 21.12 -9.50
CA ASP A 55 0.42 21.40 -10.51
C ASP A 55 -0.82 20.50 -10.40
N GLY A 56 -0.90 19.63 -9.38
CA GLY A 56 -2.06 18.79 -9.12
C GLY A 56 -2.11 17.50 -9.94
N LYS A 57 -1.02 17.11 -10.61
CA LYS A 57 -0.95 15.84 -11.34
C LYS A 57 -0.76 14.68 -10.38
N LEU A 58 -1.60 13.66 -10.52
CA LEU A 58 -1.49 12.41 -9.77
C LEU A 58 -0.18 11.67 -10.11
N VAL A 59 0.54 11.25 -9.08
CA VAL A 59 1.69 10.35 -9.12
C VAL A 59 1.34 9.12 -8.30
N VAL A 60 1.20 7.99 -8.99
CA VAL A 60 0.92 6.69 -8.38
C VAL A 60 2.23 5.96 -8.13
N GLN A 61 2.51 5.66 -6.87
CA GLN A 61 3.65 4.85 -6.42
C GLN A 61 3.12 3.75 -5.47
N PRO A 62 3.92 2.72 -5.16
CA PRO A 62 3.53 1.76 -4.13
C PRO A 62 3.31 2.44 -2.78
N ALA A 63 2.29 2.01 -2.04
CA ALA A 63 2.16 2.40 -0.63
C ALA A 63 3.04 1.53 0.27
N VAL A 64 3.38 0.31 -0.18
CA VAL A 64 4.28 -0.62 0.50
C VAL A 64 5.33 -1.08 -0.51
N GLU A 65 6.61 -1.00 -0.17
CA GLU A 65 7.70 -1.42 -1.04
C GLU A 65 8.90 -1.88 -0.22
N GLY A 66 9.35 -3.12 -0.43
CA GLY A 66 10.50 -3.67 0.29
C GLY A 66 10.63 -5.17 0.08
N ALA A 67 11.84 -5.71 0.20
CA ALA A 67 12.10 -7.15 0.21
C ALA A 67 11.41 -7.98 -0.92
N GLY A 68 11.33 -7.43 -2.15
CA GLY A 68 10.67 -8.12 -3.27
C GLY A 68 9.13 -8.15 -3.18
N HIS A 69 8.57 -7.23 -2.40
CA HIS A 69 7.15 -7.08 -2.13
C HIS A 69 6.69 -5.66 -2.43
N ILE A 70 5.58 -5.53 -3.14
CA ILE A 70 5.00 -4.25 -3.54
C ILE A 70 3.49 -4.31 -3.34
N GLU A 71 2.92 -3.27 -2.73
CA GLU A 71 1.47 -3.10 -2.66
C GLU A 71 1.04 -1.68 -3.00
N TYR A 72 -0.03 -1.57 -3.77
CA TYR A 72 -0.68 -0.32 -4.12
C TYR A 72 -1.95 -0.15 -3.31
N TRP A 73 -2.00 0.98 -2.61
CA TRP A 73 -3.12 1.34 -1.74
C TRP A 73 -3.58 2.73 -2.07
N ARG A 74 -4.89 2.96 -1.95
CA ARG A 74 -5.53 4.26 -2.07
C ARG A 74 -6.47 4.43 -0.89
N GLU A 75 -6.25 5.46 -0.09
CA GLU A 75 -7.09 5.78 1.07
C GLU A 75 -7.31 4.57 2.01
N GLY A 76 -6.23 3.82 2.25
CA GLY A 76 -6.23 2.68 3.16
C GLY A 76 -6.94 1.44 2.63
N LYS A 77 -7.30 1.42 1.34
CA LYS A 77 -7.84 0.27 0.63
C LYS A 77 -6.85 -0.24 -0.41
N LEU A 78 -6.70 -1.56 -0.52
CA LEU A 78 -5.87 -2.19 -1.53
C LEU A 78 -6.51 -1.92 -2.90
N HIS A 79 -5.75 -1.28 -3.80
CA HIS A 79 -6.31 -0.69 -5.00
C HIS A 79 -5.24 -0.44 -6.07
N ARG A 80 -5.54 -0.81 -7.33
CA ARG A 80 -4.76 -0.33 -8.48
C ARG A 80 -5.61 -0.14 -9.75
N ASP A 81 -5.62 1.08 -10.27
CA ASP A 81 -6.29 1.42 -11.54
C ASP A 81 -5.68 0.72 -12.77
N GLY A 82 -6.44 0.77 -13.88
CA GLY A 82 -5.99 0.30 -15.19
C GLY A 82 -5.95 -1.23 -15.32
N GLY A 83 -6.49 -1.94 -14.33
CA GLY A 83 -6.36 -3.38 -14.23
C GLY A 83 -4.90 -3.80 -14.09
N LEU A 84 -4.09 -3.02 -13.40
CA LEU A 84 -2.74 -3.43 -13.03
C LEU A 84 -2.80 -4.19 -11.70
N GLU A 85 -1.76 -4.97 -11.45
CA GLU A 85 -1.58 -5.71 -10.21
C GLU A 85 -1.45 -4.73 -9.04
N ALA A 86 -2.25 -4.94 -7.99
CA ALA A 86 -2.18 -4.19 -6.76
C ALA A 86 -1.20 -4.81 -5.75
N VAL A 87 -0.90 -6.11 -5.86
CA VAL A 87 0.09 -6.81 -5.03
C VAL A 87 1.07 -7.56 -5.92
N TYR A 88 2.36 -7.38 -5.64
CA TYR A 88 3.43 -8.25 -6.09
C TYR A 88 4.13 -8.83 -4.86
N ALA A 89 4.22 -10.14 -4.77
CA ALA A 89 4.81 -10.82 -3.63
C ALA A 89 5.71 -11.98 -4.06
N GLU A 90 6.43 -12.57 -3.10
CA GLU A 90 7.30 -13.74 -3.32
C GLU A 90 8.29 -13.50 -4.46
N GLY A 91 9.02 -12.37 -4.40
CA GLY A 91 9.97 -11.99 -5.44
C GLY A 91 9.31 -11.66 -6.77
N PHE A 92 8.17 -10.98 -6.74
CA PHE A 92 7.36 -10.57 -7.90
C PHE A 92 6.71 -11.72 -8.70
N SER A 93 6.75 -12.95 -8.19
CA SER A 93 6.16 -14.12 -8.85
C SER A 93 4.65 -14.23 -8.63
N VAL A 94 4.15 -13.74 -7.49
CA VAL A 94 2.71 -13.70 -7.19
C VAL A 94 2.16 -12.33 -7.52
N LYS A 95 1.01 -12.33 -8.20
CA LYS A 95 0.30 -11.14 -8.65
C LYS A 95 -1.15 -11.19 -8.21
N GLU A 96 -1.64 -10.11 -7.61
CA GLU A 96 -3.05 -9.99 -7.26
C GLU A 96 -3.61 -8.66 -7.73
N TYR A 97 -4.89 -8.68 -8.15
CA TYR A 97 -5.59 -7.52 -8.70
C TYR A 97 -6.70 -7.12 -7.75
N TRP A 98 -6.76 -5.82 -7.42
CA TRP A 98 -7.67 -5.31 -6.42
C TRP A 98 -8.17 -3.92 -6.78
N ILE A 99 -9.46 -3.68 -6.55
CA ILE A 99 -10.08 -2.37 -6.65
C ILE A 99 -10.88 -2.15 -5.37
N ASN A 100 -10.47 -1.17 -4.57
CA ASN A 100 -11.18 -0.75 -3.36
C ASN A 100 -11.45 -1.91 -2.37
N ASN A 101 -10.43 -2.72 -2.06
CA ASN A 101 -10.51 -3.94 -1.24
C ASN A 101 -11.33 -5.11 -1.83
N GLU A 102 -11.82 -5.01 -3.08
CA GLU A 102 -12.42 -6.13 -3.79
C GLU A 102 -11.38 -6.77 -4.71
N ARG A 103 -11.15 -8.07 -4.56
CA ARG A 103 -10.24 -8.80 -5.45
C ARG A 103 -10.92 -9.06 -6.77
N ILE A 104 -10.18 -8.85 -7.84
CA ILE A 104 -10.63 -9.11 -9.21
C ILE A 104 -9.90 -10.36 -9.71
N GLU A 105 -10.67 -11.28 -10.29
CA GLU A 105 -10.11 -12.44 -11.00
C GLU A 105 -9.71 -12.03 -12.43
N ARG A 106 -8.61 -12.61 -12.92
CA ARG A 106 -8.09 -12.38 -14.27
C ARG A 106 -7.67 -13.68 -14.92
#